data_AF-A0A661UXN5-F1
#
_entry.id   AF-A0A661UXN5-F1
#
_cell.length_a   1.000
_cell.length_b   1.000
_cell.length_c   1.000
_cell.angle_alpha   90.00
_cell.angle_beta   90.00
_cell.angle_gamma   90.00
#
_symmetry.space_group_name_H-M   'P 1'
#
loop_
_entity.id
_entity.type
_entity.pdbx_description
1 polymer ?
#
loop_
_entity_poly.entity_id
_entity_poly.type
_entity_poly.pdbx_seq_one_letter_code
_entity_poly.pdbx_strand_id
1 'polypeptide(L)'
;MKTGVSYFSSRDLRHVRADLQEMADLGCTYVVHCFTETDLAFYRDAVREIAAATREAGMEVWFDPWGLAGVFSGETFARFPQEHPETWQLLSDGRRVPFACPNHAATREFLRGWVDACATAGGEVLFWDEPHFYSGLAVGDFAPAWACYCDSCRERFGGDLPAEFTAEMKEFHEASVVELLTDLCRSRHD
;
A
#
# COMPACT_ATOMS: atom_id res chain seq x y z
N MET A 1 6.05 -20.32 -18.07
CA MET A 1 4.88 -19.45 -17.83
C MET A 1 4.71 -19.36 -16.33
N LYS A 2 4.55 -18.15 -15.75
CA LYS A 2 4.27 -17.99 -14.32
C LYS A 2 2.77 -17.97 -14.09
N THR A 3 2.30 -18.72 -13.11
CA THR A 3 0.92 -18.70 -12.60
C THR A 3 0.99 -18.39 -11.12
N GLY A 4 0.12 -17.53 -10.61
CA GLY A 4 0.09 -17.20 -9.19
C GLY A 4 -1.29 -16.78 -8.73
N VAL A 5 -1.44 -16.70 -7.42
CA VAL A 5 -2.71 -16.44 -6.74
C VAL A 5 -2.49 -15.37 -5.67
N SER A 6 -3.44 -14.43 -5.55
CA SER A 6 -3.51 -13.55 -4.39
C SER A 6 -4.16 -14.28 -3.22
N TYR A 7 -3.51 -14.26 -2.07
CA TYR A 7 -3.86 -15.10 -0.93
C TYR A 7 -4.08 -14.29 0.34
N PHE A 8 -5.33 -14.32 0.81
CA PHE A 8 -5.81 -13.63 2.00
C PHE A 8 -5.98 -14.64 3.13
N SER A 9 -5.00 -14.73 4.02
CA SER A 9 -5.02 -15.71 5.12
C SER A 9 -5.36 -15.09 6.46
N SER A 10 -5.95 -15.91 7.34
CA SER A 10 -6.17 -15.58 8.75
C SER A 10 -4.91 -15.66 9.62
N ARG A 11 -3.74 -15.85 8.97
CA ARG A 11 -2.44 -16.10 9.61
C ARG A 11 -2.33 -17.39 10.43
N ASP A 12 -3.27 -18.33 10.30
CA ASP A 12 -3.13 -19.69 10.87
C ASP A 12 -2.27 -20.57 9.94
N LEU A 13 -1.03 -20.82 10.36
CA LEU A 13 -0.04 -21.57 9.57
C LEU A 13 -0.49 -22.98 9.16
N ARG A 14 -1.39 -23.61 9.93
CA ARG A 14 -1.92 -24.94 9.59
C ARG A 14 -2.78 -24.89 8.33
N HIS A 15 -3.63 -23.88 8.21
CA HIS A 15 -4.46 -23.67 7.02
C HIS A 15 -3.61 -23.17 5.86
N VAL A 16 -2.71 -22.22 6.12
CA VAL A 16 -1.80 -21.69 5.10
C VAL A 16 -0.98 -22.80 4.43
N ARG A 17 -0.40 -23.73 5.20
CA ARG A 17 0.39 -24.83 4.61
C ARG A 17 -0.44 -25.76 3.73
N ALA A 18 -1.68 -26.04 4.11
CA ALA A 18 -2.57 -26.87 3.30
C ALA A 18 -2.93 -26.17 1.98
N ASP A 19 -3.28 -24.89 2.05
CA ASP A 19 -3.63 -24.08 0.87
C ASP A 19 -2.43 -23.91 -0.06
N LEU A 20 -1.22 -23.68 0.48
CA LEU A 20 0.01 -23.57 -0.30
C LEU A 20 0.35 -24.88 -1.03
N GLN A 21 0.12 -26.03 -0.39
CA GLN A 21 0.31 -27.33 -1.05
C GLN A 21 -0.66 -27.49 -2.22
N GLU A 22 -1.94 -27.13 -2.03
CA GLU A 22 -2.93 -27.17 -3.11
C GLU A 22 -2.55 -26.23 -4.26
N MET A 23 -2.10 -25.02 -3.97
CA MET A 23 -1.61 -24.08 -4.98
C MET A 23 -0.43 -24.66 -5.78
N ALA A 24 0.52 -25.30 -5.09
CA ALA A 24 1.67 -25.96 -5.72
C ALA A 24 1.22 -27.14 -6.61
N ASP A 25 0.30 -27.97 -6.14
CA ASP A 25 -0.25 -29.10 -6.89
C ASP A 25 -1.01 -28.64 -8.15
N LEU A 26 -1.62 -27.46 -8.10
CA LEU A 26 -2.27 -26.79 -9.24
C LEU A 26 -1.28 -26.09 -10.18
N GLY A 27 0.02 -26.12 -9.88
CA GLY A 27 1.08 -25.55 -10.72
C GLY A 27 1.28 -24.05 -10.54
N CYS A 28 0.88 -23.48 -9.40
CA CYS A 28 1.26 -22.10 -9.06
C CYS A 28 2.77 -22.02 -8.83
N THR A 29 3.33 -20.85 -9.16
CA THR A 29 4.76 -20.55 -9.13
C THR A 29 5.08 -19.38 -8.21
N TYR A 30 4.08 -18.60 -7.81
CA TYR A 30 4.20 -17.49 -6.87
C TYR A 30 2.88 -17.25 -6.14
N VAL A 31 2.96 -16.65 -4.95
CA VAL A 31 1.79 -16.25 -4.16
C VAL A 31 1.94 -14.78 -3.76
N VAL A 32 0.88 -14.00 -3.97
CA VAL A 32 0.81 -12.60 -3.54
C VAL A 32 0.14 -12.57 -2.17
N HIS A 33 0.92 -12.28 -1.14
CA HIS A 33 0.47 -12.17 0.25
C HIS A 33 0.23 -10.70 0.59
N CYS A 34 -0.98 -10.36 1.03
CA CYS A 34 -1.23 -9.03 1.58
C CYS A 34 -0.43 -8.86 2.89
N PHE A 35 0.38 -7.81 3.00
CA PHE A 35 1.12 -7.47 4.22
C PHE A 35 0.56 -6.15 4.76
N THR A 36 -0.47 -6.25 5.59
CA THR A 36 -1.27 -5.11 6.04
C THR A 36 -0.65 -4.40 7.25
N GLU A 37 -1.21 -3.25 7.63
CA GLU A 37 -0.82 -2.56 8.87
C GLU A 37 -1.11 -3.37 10.14
N THR A 38 -2.17 -4.17 10.12
CA THR A 38 -2.48 -5.09 11.22
C THR A 38 -1.37 -6.13 11.37
N ASP A 39 -0.85 -6.63 10.25
CA ASP A 39 0.28 -7.56 10.26
C ASP A 39 1.57 -6.90 10.74
N LEU A 40 1.85 -5.67 10.29
CA LEU A 40 2.98 -4.88 10.79
C LEU A 40 2.91 -4.66 12.30
N ALA A 41 1.72 -4.45 12.85
CA ALA A 41 1.55 -4.17 14.27
C ALA A 41 1.60 -5.44 15.14
N PHE A 42 1.07 -6.56 14.65
CA PHE A 42 0.77 -7.71 15.51
C PHE A 42 1.24 -9.07 14.98
N TYR A 43 1.51 -9.21 13.68
CA TYR A 43 1.71 -10.52 13.04
C TYR A 43 2.97 -10.63 12.17
N ARG A 44 4.00 -9.80 12.39
CA ARG A 44 5.26 -9.84 11.62
C ARG A 44 5.91 -11.23 11.60
N ASP A 45 5.94 -11.90 12.74
CA ASP A 45 6.50 -13.24 12.85
C ASP A 45 5.69 -14.27 12.04
N ALA A 46 4.35 -14.17 12.08
CA ALA A 46 3.49 -15.04 11.28
C ALA A 46 3.67 -14.80 9.77
N VAL A 47 3.78 -13.54 9.33
CA VAL A 47 4.06 -13.22 7.92
C VAL A 47 5.40 -13.83 7.48
N ARG A 48 6.45 -13.76 8.31
CA ARG A 48 7.74 -14.41 8.02
C ARG A 48 7.60 -15.93 7.92
N GLU A 49 6.83 -16.56 8.81
CA GLU A 49 6.59 -18.01 8.75
C GLU A 49 5.80 -18.43 7.50
N ILE A 50 4.83 -17.61 7.08
CA ILE A 50 4.06 -17.83 5.84
C ILE A 50 4.94 -17.69 4.60
N ALA A 51 5.82 -16.69 4.56
CA ALA A 51 6.80 -16.53 3.49
C ALA A 51 7.75 -17.73 3.42
N ALA A 52 8.24 -18.21 4.57
CA ALA A 52 9.05 -19.42 4.62
C ALA A 52 8.30 -20.65 4.10
N ALA A 53 7.05 -20.86 4.54
CA ALA A 53 6.21 -21.97 4.07
C ALA A 53 5.92 -21.91 2.56
N THR A 54 5.73 -20.71 2.01
CA THR A 54 5.51 -20.50 0.56
C THR A 54 6.73 -20.94 -0.24
N ARG A 55 7.93 -20.58 0.23
CA ARG A 55 9.19 -21.00 -0.39
C ARG A 55 9.48 -22.49 -0.21
N GLU A 56 9.14 -23.06 0.95
CA GLU A 56 9.19 -24.52 1.18
C GLU A 56 8.29 -25.30 0.20
N ALA A 57 7.14 -24.73 -0.18
CA ALA A 57 6.24 -25.26 -1.20
C ALA A 57 6.73 -25.03 -2.64
N GLY A 58 7.89 -24.38 -2.83
CA GLY A 58 8.51 -24.18 -4.15
C GLY A 58 7.95 -22.99 -4.94
N MET A 59 7.29 -22.04 -4.28
CA MET A 59 6.72 -20.83 -4.90
C MET A 59 7.45 -19.56 -4.44
N GLU A 60 7.47 -18.54 -5.31
CA GLU A 60 8.01 -17.22 -4.97
C GLU A 60 7.08 -16.46 -4.00
N VAL A 61 7.68 -15.66 -3.11
CA VAL A 61 6.95 -14.83 -2.13
C VAL A 61 6.80 -13.40 -2.65
N TRP A 62 5.57 -13.01 -2.98
CA TRP A 62 5.25 -11.64 -3.38
C TRP A 62 4.47 -10.95 -2.26
N PHE A 63 4.80 -9.70 -1.94
CA PHE A 63 4.06 -8.91 -0.95
C PHE A 63 3.29 -7.76 -1.59
N ASP A 64 2.07 -7.57 -1.10
CA ASP A 64 1.12 -6.55 -1.53
C ASP A 64 0.80 -5.60 -0.34
N PRO A 65 0.96 -4.28 -0.49
CA PRO A 65 0.65 -3.27 0.54
C PRO A 65 -0.85 -2.99 0.67
N TRP A 66 -1.70 -4.03 0.65
CA TRP A 66 -3.16 -3.92 0.66
C TRP A 66 -3.68 -2.97 1.75
N GLY A 67 -4.34 -1.88 1.33
CA GLY A 67 -4.90 -0.80 2.16
C GLY A 67 -3.90 0.04 2.98
N LEU A 68 -2.60 -0.12 2.75
CA LEU A 68 -1.54 0.51 3.54
C LEU A 68 -1.64 2.05 3.46
N ALA A 69 -1.70 2.71 4.62
CA ALA A 69 -1.87 4.15 4.83
C ALA A 69 -3.12 4.77 4.17
N GLY A 70 -4.04 3.95 3.64
CA GLY A 70 -5.09 4.38 2.72
C GLY A 70 -4.57 4.89 1.36
N VAL A 71 -3.30 4.63 1.03
CA VAL A 71 -2.69 5.03 -0.25
C VAL A 71 -2.89 3.95 -1.31
N PHE A 72 -2.85 2.68 -0.93
CA PHE A 72 -3.00 1.54 -1.83
C PHE A 72 -4.41 0.96 -1.72
N SER A 73 -4.86 0.28 -2.79
CA SER A 73 -6.19 -0.32 -2.82
C SER A 73 -6.38 -1.35 -1.71
N GLY A 74 -7.62 -1.48 -1.23
CA GLY A 74 -8.00 -2.46 -0.22
C GLY A 74 -8.81 -1.91 0.95
N GLU A 75 -9.68 -2.76 1.48
CA GLU A 75 -10.64 -2.44 2.54
C GLU A 75 -10.18 -2.92 3.92
N THR A 76 -8.87 -2.92 4.18
CA THR A 76 -8.31 -3.25 5.50
C THR A 76 -8.17 -2.04 6.41
N PHE A 77 -7.96 -2.29 7.70
CA PHE A 77 -7.73 -1.25 8.68
C PHE A 77 -6.38 -0.56 8.45
N ALA A 78 -6.43 0.73 8.11
CA ALA A 78 -5.26 1.62 8.06
C ALA A 78 -5.12 2.37 9.40
N ARG A 79 -4.16 1.92 10.22
CA ARG A 79 -3.85 2.47 11.55
C ARG A 79 -3.03 3.76 11.46
N PHE A 80 -2.06 3.81 10.57
CA PHE A 80 -1.10 4.89 10.38
C PHE A 80 -1.80 6.25 10.26
N PRO A 81 -2.77 6.47 9.34
CA PRO A 81 -3.44 7.75 9.27
C PRO A 81 -4.16 8.10 10.58
N GLN A 82 -4.67 7.13 11.35
CA GLN A 82 -5.32 7.43 12.64
C GLN A 82 -4.33 7.91 13.71
N GLU A 83 -3.11 7.39 13.70
CA GLU A 83 -2.05 7.79 14.64
C GLU A 83 -1.30 9.05 14.18
N HIS A 84 -1.35 9.34 12.89
CA HIS A 84 -0.68 10.47 12.23
C HIS A 84 -1.68 11.38 11.51
N PRO A 85 -2.62 12.02 12.24
CA PRO A 85 -3.65 12.85 11.61
C PRO A 85 -3.07 14.04 10.83
N GLU A 86 -1.87 14.51 11.16
CA GLU A 86 -1.12 15.50 10.39
C GLU A 86 -0.88 15.09 8.93
N THR A 87 -0.89 13.80 8.63
CA THR A 87 -0.71 13.27 7.27
C THR A 87 -1.98 13.27 6.44
N TRP A 88 -3.15 13.51 7.05
CA TRP A 88 -4.44 13.43 6.37
C TRP A 88 -4.52 14.34 5.16
N GLN A 89 -5.13 13.82 4.09
CA GLN A 89 -5.41 14.62 2.91
C GLN A 89 -6.45 15.70 3.20
N LEU A 90 -6.21 16.90 2.66
CA LEU A 90 -7.15 18.02 2.71
C LEU A 90 -7.90 18.11 1.38
N LEU A 91 -9.22 18.13 1.41
CA LEU A 91 -10.03 18.28 0.21
C LEU A 91 -10.14 19.76 -0.20
N SER A 92 -10.52 20.01 -1.45
CA SER A 92 -10.76 21.34 -2.02
C SER A 92 -11.79 22.18 -1.25
N ASP A 93 -12.70 21.54 -0.51
CA ASP A 93 -13.73 22.19 0.32
C ASP A 93 -13.30 22.40 1.78
N GLY A 94 -12.05 22.08 2.11
CA GLY A 94 -11.47 22.24 3.45
C GLY A 94 -11.73 21.07 4.40
N ARG A 95 -12.49 20.04 4.00
CA ARG A 95 -12.61 18.81 4.79
C ARG A 95 -11.28 18.05 4.85
N ARG A 96 -10.99 17.43 5.98
CA ARG A 96 -9.86 16.50 6.13
C ARG A 96 -10.39 15.08 6.09
N VAL A 97 -9.74 14.22 5.32
CA VAL A 97 -10.13 12.80 5.17
C VAL A 97 -9.02 11.90 5.71
N PRO A 98 -9.34 10.77 6.35
CA PRO A 98 -8.39 9.91 7.04
C PRO A 98 -7.56 9.01 6.10
N PHE A 99 -7.10 9.58 5.00
CA PHE A 99 -6.22 8.98 4.00
C PHE A 99 -4.89 9.73 4.10
N ALA A 100 -3.77 9.02 4.27
CA ALA A 100 -2.48 9.68 4.34
C ALA A 100 -2.13 10.31 2.97
N CYS A 101 -1.53 11.49 2.97
CA CYS A 101 -1.09 12.14 1.75
C CYS A 101 0.17 11.43 1.21
N PRO A 102 0.20 10.97 -0.06
CA PRO A 102 1.38 10.38 -0.69
C PRO A 102 2.62 11.28 -0.71
N ASN A 103 2.41 12.60 -0.62
CA ASN A 103 3.48 13.60 -0.65
C ASN A 103 3.98 13.99 0.74
N HIS A 104 3.31 13.59 1.82
CA HIS A 104 3.75 13.92 3.18
C HIS A 104 4.96 13.08 3.58
N ALA A 105 5.97 13.71 4.20
CA ALA A 105 7.24 13.06 4.51
C ALA A 105 7.08 11.85 5.45
N ALA A 106 6.27 11.98 6.50
CA ALA A 106 5.99 10.87 7.43
C ALA A 106 5.30 9.68 6.73
N THR A 107 4.43 9.91 5.75
CA THR A 107 3.82 8.82 4.96
C THR A 107 4.89 8.08 4.17
N ARG A 108 5.80 8.81 3.52
CA ARG A 108 6.90 8.20 2.75
C ARG A 108 7.85 7.41 3.64
N GLU A 109 8.18 7.92 4.82
CA GLU A 109 8.99 7.22 5.82
C GLU A 109 8.33 5.91 6.27
N PHE A 110 7.03 5.96 6.60
CA PHE A 110 6.26 4.77 6.97
C PHE A 110 6.28 3.70 5.87
N LEU A 111 6.06 4.10 4.61
CA LEU A 111 6.04 3.18 3.47
C LEU A 111 7.42 2.57 3.19
N ARG A 112 8.52 3.31 3.39
CA ARG A 112 9.87 2.73 3.34
C ARG A 112 10.09 1.70 4.45
N GLY A 113 9.63 2.00 5.67
CA GLY A 113 9.66 1.03 6.76
C GLY A 113 8.86 -0.25 6.48
N TRP A 114 7.77 -0.15 5.70
CA TRP A 114 7.06 -1.33 5.20
C TRP A 114 7.88 -2.13 4.19
N VAL A 115 8.59 -1.47 3.27
CA VAL A 115 9.54 -2.15 2.34
C VAL A 115 10.61 -2.93 3.11
N ASP A 116 11.18 -2.33 4.17
CA ASP A 116 12.16 -3.01 5.02
C ASP A 116 11.55 -4.22 5.74
N ALA A 117 10.31 -4.10 6.21
CA ALA A 117 9.58 -5.21 6.83
C ALA A 117 9.31 -6.35 5.85
N CYS A 118 8.96 -6.05 4.60
CA CYS A 118 8.80 -7.05 3.53
C CYS A 118 10.09 -7.81 3.27
N ALA A 119 11.22 -7.11 3.11
CA ALA A 119 12.51 -7.74 2.91
C ALA A 119 12.93 -8.59 4.13
N THR A 120 12.73 -8.08 5.35
CA THR A 120 12.97 -8.84 6.59
C THR A 120 12.12 -10.11 6.68
N ALA A 121 10.87 -10.06 6.20
CA ALA A 121 9.97 -11.20 6.17
C ALA A 121 10.31 -12.23 5.07
N GLY A 122 11.24 -11.91 4.16
CA GLY A 122 11.68 -12.78 3.08
C GLY A 122 10.88 -12.63 1.79
N GLY A 123 10.35 -11.43 1.51
CA GLY A 123 9.69 -11.12 0.25
C GLY A 123 10.69 -11.00 -0.90
N GLU A 124 10.32 -11.57 -2.06
CA GLU A 124 11.14 -11.55 -3.27
C GLU A 124 10.69 -10.48 -4.27
N VAL A 125 9.38 -10.18 -4.27
CA VAL A 125 8.77 -9.18 -5.15
C VAL A 125 7.76 -8.35 -4.36
N LEU A 126 7.74 -7.04 -4.62
CA LEU A 126 6.67 -6.15 -4.17
C LEU A 126 5.69 -5.93 -5.31
N PHE A 127 4.42 -6.25 -5.08
CA PHE A 127 3.32 -6.02 -6.00
C PHE A 127 2.61 -4.72 -5.58
N TRP A 128 2.85 -3.62 -6.30
CA TRP A 128 2.27 -2.33 -5.98
C TRP A 128 0.81 -2.24 -6.44
N ASP A 129 -0.13 -2.37 -5.50
CA ASP A 129 -1.57 -2.42 -5.79
C ASP A 129 -2.23 -1.02 -5.82
N GLU A 130 -2.47 -0.53 -7.04
CA GLU A 130 -3.27 0.66 -7.35
C GLU A 130 -3.09 1.87 -6.40
N PRO A 131 -1.87 2.43 -6.23
CA PRO A 131 -1.67 3.60 -5.39
C PRO A 131 -2.44 4.83 -5.88
N HIS A 132 -3.10 5.53 -4.97
CA HIS A 132 -3.99 6.64 -5.29
C HIS A 132 -3.99 7.75 -4.23
N PHE A 133 -4.44 8.94 -4.64
CA PHE A 133 -4.95 9.95 -3.72
C PHE A 133 -6.37 9.59 -3.29
N TYR A 134 -6.93 10.28 -2.30
CA TYR A 134 -8.31 10.06 -1.89
C TYR A 134 -9.28 10.14 -3.07
N SER A 135 -10.16 9.14 -3.18
CA SER A 135 -11.25 9.06 -4.15
C SER A 135 -12.57 8.95 -3.40
N GLY A 136 -13.40 9.99 -3.49
CA GLY A 136 -14.72 9.99 -2.86
C GLY A 136 -15.58 8.81 -3.30
N LEU A 137 -15.55 8.47 -4.59
CA LEU A 137 -16.28 7.34 -5.15
C LEU A 137 -15.94 6.01 -4.47
N ALA A 138 -14.66 5.79 -4.12
CA ALA A 138 -14.20 4.56 -3.48
C ALA A 138 -14.78 4.37 -2.07
N VAL A 139 -15.19 5.47 -1.41
CA VAL A 139 -15.74 5.45 -0.05
C VAL A 139 -17.22 5.88 0.02
N GLY A 140 -17.87 6.01 -1.14
CA GLY A 140 -19.27 6.46 -1.22
C GLY A 140 -19.50 7.94 -0.89
N ASP A 141 -18.47 8.79 -0.98
CA ASP A 141 -18.61 10.26 -0.96
C ASP A 141 -18.76 10.78 -2.39
N PHE A 142 -19.93 11.33 -2.70
CA PHE A 142 -20.26 11.85 -4.03
C PHE A 142 -20.13 13.38 -4.13
N ALA A 143 -19.60 14.04 -3.09
CA ALA A 143 -19.26 15.46 -3.19
C ALA A 143 -18.19 15.68 -4.27
N PRO A 144 -18.25 16.81 -5.03
CA PRO A 144 -17.27 17.10 -6.08
C PRO A 144 -15.89 17.53 -5.53
N ALA A 145 -15.64 17.32 -4.24
CA ALA A 145 -14.42 17.70 -3.58
C ALA A 145 -13.30 16.73 -3.93
N TRP A 146 -12.09 17.24 -4.11
CA TRP A 146 -10.93 16.45 -4.50
C TRP A 146 -9.77 16.72 -3.56
N ALA A 147 -9.01 15.67 -3.26
CA ALA A 147 -7.74 15.78 -2.56
C ALA A 147 -6.60 15.96 -3.56
N CYS A 148 -5.43 16.48 -3.23
CA CYS A 148 -5.02 16.91 -1.90
C CYS A 148 -4.50 18.36 -1.88
N TYR A 149 -5.09 19.19 -1.02
CA TYR A 149 -4.72 20.59 -0.74
C TYR A 149 -3.84 20.75 0.51
N CYS A 150 -3.16 19.71 1.00
CA CYS A 150 -2.29 19.88 2.16
C CYS A 150 -1.05 20.74 1.81
N ASP A 151 -0.33 21.21 2.84
CA ASP A 151 0.89 22.01 2.65
C ASP A 151 1.96 21.27 1.85
N SER A 152 2.12 19.95 2.06
CA SER A 152 3.07 19.14 1.30
C SER A 152 2.75 19.11 -0.21
N CYS A 153 1.47 19.09 -0.58
CA CYS A 153 1.07 19.16 -1.98
C CYS A 153 1.25 20.57 -2.56
N ARG A 154 0.90 21.63 -1.80
CA ARG A 154 1.16 23.02 -2.23
C ARG A 154 2.65 23.28 -2.49
N GLU A 155 3.49 22.86 -1.55
CA GLU A 155 4.94 23.01 -1.67
C GLU A 155 5.49 22.24 -2.88
N ARG A 156 5.05 20.98 -3.06
CA ARG A 156 5.49 20.15 -4.20
C ARG A 156 4.99 20.65 -5.55
N PHE A 157 3.77 21.21 -5.59
CA PHE A 157 3.20 21.81 -6.80
C PHE A 157 3.93 23.10 -7.19
N GLY A 158 4.47 23.84 -6.21
CA GLY A 158 5.28 25.04 -6.44
C GLY A 158 4.46 26.31 -6.68
N GLY A 159 3.19 26.34 -6.22
CA GLY A 159 2.29 27.47 -6.40
C GLY A 159 0.91 27.23 -5.78
N ASP A 160 -0.04 28.10 -6.12
CA ASP A 160 -1.44 27.92 -5.72
C ASP A 160 -2.06 26.74 -6.48
N LEU A 161 -2.64 25.80 -5.74
CA LEU A 161 -3.37 24.69 -6.35
C LEU A 161 -4.64 25.22 -7.05
N PRO A 162 -5.01 24.68 -8.22
CA PRO A 162 -6.23 25.08 -8.93
C PRO A 162 -7.48 24.96 -8.05
N ALA A 163 -8.53 25.73 -8.30
CA ALA A 163 -9.80 25.62 -7.55
C ALA A 163 -10.66 24.41 -7.99
N GLU A 164 -10.47 23.95 -9.23
CA GLU A 164 -11.15 22.80 -9.83
C GLU A 164 -10.15 21.69 -10.14
N PHE A 165 -10.61 20.45 -10.29
CA PHE A 165 -9.74 19.34 -10.66
C PHE A 165 -9.41 19.40 -12.16
N THR A 166 -8.30 20.06 -12.50
CA THR A 166 -7.85 20.27 -13.89
C THR A 166 -6.99 19.12 -14.42
N ALA A 167 -6.69 19.13 -15.72
CA ALA A 167 -5.73 18.20 -16.32
C ALA A 167 -4.33 18.33 -15.68
N GLU A 168 -3.89 19.55 -15.36
CA GLU A 168 -2.64 19.82 -14.64
C GLU A 168 -2.65 19.18 -13.25
N MET A 169 -3.78 19.23 -12.54
CA MET A 169 -3.92 18.59 -11.23
C MET A 169 -3.85 17.05 -11.34
N LYS A 170 -4.45 16.49 -12.39
CA LYS A 170 -4.34 15.05 -12.71
C LYS A 170 -2.88 14.65 -12.99
N GLU A 171 -2.17 15.42 -13.81
CA GLU A 171 -0.75 15.18 -14.10
C GLU A 171 0.11 15.27 -12.82
N PHE A 172 -0.17 16.22 -11.94
CA PHE A 172 0.51 16.32 -10.64
C PHE A 172 0.25 15.10 -9.74
N HIS A 173 -0.98 14.59 -9.68
CA HIS A 173 -1.27 13.36 -8.95
C HIS A 173 -0.52 12.16 -9.51
N GLU A 174 -0.56 11.98 -10.83
CA GLU A 174 0.14 10.89 -11.51
C GLU A 174 1.65 10.98 -11.26
N ALA A 175 2.25 12.16 -11.40
CA ALA A 175 3.65 12.40 -11.10
C ALA A 175 3.98 12.10 -9.63
N SER A 176 3.14 12.54 -8.70
CA SER A 176 3.34 12.30 -7.25
C SER A 176 3.36 10.81 -6.90
N VAL A 177 2.46 10.03 -7.51
CA VAL A 177 2.39 8.57 -7.35
C VAL A 177 3.60 7.88 -7.98
N VAL A 178 3.97 8.27 -9.21
CA VAL A 178 5.17 7.72 -9.89
C VAL A 178 6.43 8.01 -9.08
N GLU A 179 6.56 9.20 -8.51
CA GLU A 179 7.69 9.57 -7.67
C GLU A 179 7.68 8.82 -6.34
N LEU A 180 6.52 8.57 -5.73
CA LEU A 180 6.40 7.69 -4.57
C LEU A 180 6.89 6.27 -4.90
N LEU A 181 6.36 5.66 -5.97
CA LEU A 181 6.76 4.31 -6.37
C LEU A 181 8.25 4.25 -6.75
N THR A 182 8.78 5.28 -7.39
CA THR A 182 10.21 5.36 -7.72
C THR A 182 11.07 5.39 -6.46
N ASP A 183 10.65 6.14 -5.44
CA ASP A 183 11.31 6.19 -4.14
C ASP A 183 11.28 4.82 -3.43
N LEU A 184 10.11 4.18 -3.36
CA LEU A 184 9.95 2.85 -2.75
C LEU A 184 10.67 1.73 -3.50
N CYS A 185 10.79 1.82 -4.84
CA CYS A 185 11.59 0.86 -5.61
C CYS A 185 13.10 1.07 -5.43
N ARG A 186 13.52 2.26 -4.98
CA ARG A 186 14.93 2.61 -4.77
C ARG A 186 15.39 2.42 -3.33
N SER A 187 14.48 2.38 -2.36
CA SER A 187 14.82 2.03 -0.98
C SER A 187 15.47 0.66 -0.98
N ARG A 188 16.75 0.62 -0.63
CA ARG A 188 17.49 -0.63 -0.47
C ARG A 188 17.35 -1.06 0.98
N HIS A 189 17.07 -2.34 1.15
CA HIS A 189 17.35 -2.99 2.42
C HIS A 189 18.88 -3.07 2.55
N ASP A 190 19.43 -2.45 3.59
CA ASP A 190 20.85 -2.57 3.95
C ASP A 190 21.15 -3.92 4.62
#